data_AF-A0A3Q9HRC9-F1
#
_entry.id   AF-A0A3Q9HRC9-F1
#
_cell.length_a   1.000
_cell.length_b   1.000
_cell.length_c   1.000
_cell.angle_alpha   90.00
_cell.angle_beta   90.00
_cell.angle_gamma   90.00
#
_symmetry.space_group_name_H-M   'P 1'
#
loop_
_entity.id
_entity.type
_entity.pdbx_description
1 polymer ?
#
loop_
_entity_poly.entity_id
_entity_poly.type
_entity_poly.pdbx_seq_one_letter_code
_entity_poly.pdbx_strand_id
1 'polypeptide(L)'
;MPNLNLLSNRLSELRSERGLTYEQVGEAIGKSPSTINLIERNLRNPSMETLMNLAEFYQVPLEYLLEEGTESVFTNIANILRKGIEERNLTVIQFSMETGVNYFHLAETLQGNYKLTPQELKQILNKLNLTLADIHPKIEKYKRYVIKYLQALLLDDNSIEIIMEYIDEKLK
;
A
#
# COMPACT_ATOMS: atom_id res chain seq x y z
N MET A 1 7.66 0.15 -5.40
CA MET A 1 7.73 -1.06 -6.26
C MET A 1 6.94 -2.13 -5.53
N PRO A 2 6.17 -3.00 -6.21
CA PRO A 2 5.31 -3.98 -5.53
C PRO A 2 6.12 -4.86 -4.57
N ASN A 3 5.52 -5.26 -3.45
CA ASN A 3 6.10 -6.28 -2.57
C ASN A 3 6.15 -7.60 -3.34
N LEU A 4 7.35 -7.98 -3.76
CA LEU A 4 7.53 -9.09 -4.69
C LEU A 4 7.21 -10.45 -4.08
N ASN A 5 7.33 -10.61 -2.76
CA ASN A 5 6.98 -11.85 -2.05
C ASN A 5 5.47 -12.10 -2.09
N LEU A 6 4.66 -11.05 -1.97
CA LEU A 6 3.21 -11.18 -2.01
C LEU A 6 2.70 -11.42 -3.43
N LEU A 7 3.27 -10.71 -4.41
CA LEU A 7 2.98 -10.94 -5.82
C LEU A 7 3.31 -12.37 -6.24
N SER A 8 4.50 -12.88 -5.87
CA SER A 8 4.93 -14.23 -6.22
C SER A 8 4.01 -15.30 -5.62
N ASN A 9 3.59 -15.13 -4.36
CA ASN A 9 2.67 -16.04 -3.69
C ASN A 9 1.30 -16.06 -4.37
N ARG A 10 0.70 -14.88 -4.62
CA ARG A 10 -0.61 -14.78 -5.28
C ARG A 10 -0.61 -15.41 -6.68
N LEU A 11 0.45 -15.19 -7.46
CA LEU A 11 0.57 -15.79 -8.79
C LEU A 11 0.70 -17.31 -8.71
N SER A 12 1.50 -17.82 -7.76
CA SER A 12 1.65 -19.26 -7.53
C SER A 12 0.34 -19.92 -7.07
N GLU A 13 -0.41 -19.27 -6.19
CA GLU A 13 -1.73 -19.70 -5.73
C GLU A 13 -2.73 -19.75 -6.89
N LEU A 14 -2.90 -18.63 -7.61
CA LEU A 14 -3.79 -18.55 -8.78
C LEU A 14 -3.49 -19.61 -9.83
N ARG A 15 -2.20 -19.89 -10.08
CA ARG A 15 -1.79 -20.94 -11.02
C ARG A 15 -2.14 -22.33 -10.49
N SER A 16 -1.83 -22.59 -9.22
CA SER A 16 -2.01 -23.92 -8.59
C SER A 16 -3.48 -24.27 -8.39
N GLU A 17 -4.31 -23.32 -7.94
CA GLU A 17 -5.77 -23.49 -7.79
C GLU A 17 -6.46 -23.83 -9.10
N ARG A 18 -5.92 -23.33 -10.22
CA ARG A 18 -6.43 -23.60 -11.57
C ARG A 18 -5.78 -24.82 -12.23
N GLY A 19 -4.87 -25.50 -11.54
CA GLY A 19 -4.15 -26.67 -12.06
C GLY A 19 -3.30 -26.38 -13.29
N LEU A 20 -2.79 -25.14 -13.43
CA LEU A 20 -2.07 -24.69 -14.61
C LEU A 20 -0.56 -24.97 -14.49
N THR A 21 0.06 -25.34 -15.62
CA THR A 21 1.51 -25.42 -15.75
C THR A 21 2.11 -24.05 -16.08
N TYR A 22 3.42 -23.88 -15.85
CA TYR A 22 4.12 -22.66 -16.27
C TYR A 22 4.05 -22.45 -17.78
N GLU A 23 4.02 -23.53 -18.56
CA GLU A 23 3.85 -23.51 -20.02
C GLU A 23 2.51 -22.90 -20.42
N GLN A 24 1.42 -23.34 -19.79
CA GLN A 24 0.08 -22.84 -20.10
C GLN A 24 -0.07 -21.36 -19.77
N VAL A 25 0.47 -20.92 -18.62
CA VAL A 25 0.45 -19.50 -18.26
C VAL A 25 1.31 -18.69 -19.22
N GLY A 26 2.52 -19.16 -19.51
CA GLY A 26 3.46 -18.48 -20.41
C GLY A 26 2.88 -18.30 -21.81
N GLU A 27 2.32 -19.36 -22.39
CA GLU A 27 1.67 -19.33 -23.70
C GLU A 27 0.51 -18.32 -23.72
N ALA A 28 -0.35 -18.35 -22.71
CA ALA A 28 -1.51 -17.47 -22.63
C ALA A 28 -1.16 -15.97 -22.58
N ILE A 29 -0.04 -15.60 -21.95
CA ILE A 29 0.38 -14.19 -21.81
C ILE A 29 1.54 -13.79 -22.73
N GLY A 30 1.94 -14.66 -23.67
CA GLY A 30 3.04 -14.40 -24.60
C GLY A 30 4.42 -14.31 -23.94
N LYS A 31 4.68 -15.11 -22.89
CA LYS A 31 5.97 -15.19 -22.17
C LYS A 31 6.49 -16.63 -22.14
N SER A 32 7.79 -16.79 -21.90
CA SER A 32 8.36 -18.12 -21.72
C SER A 32 7.94 -18.75 -20.38
N PRO A 33 7.79 -20.08 -20.28
CA PRO A 33 7.49 -20.78 -19.03
C PRO A 33 8.51 -20.44 -17.93
N SER A 34 9.79 -20.31 -18.32
CA SER A 34 10.88 -19.88 -17.45
C SER A 34 10.65 -18.47 -16.88
N THR A 35 10.07 -17.55 -17.65
CA THR A 35 9.75 -16.21 -17.15
C THR A 35 8.70 -16.27 -16.04
N ILE A 36 7.65 -17.10 -16.19
CA ILE A 36 6.62 -17.29 -15.16
C ILE A 36 7.24 -17.88 -13.88
N ASN A 37 8.04 -18.94 -14.02
CA ASN A 37 8.75 -19.56 -12.90
C ASN A 37 9.65 -18.57 -12.15
N LEU A 38 10.43 -17.74 -12.87
CA LEU A 38 11.27 -16.73 -12.23
C LEU A 38 10.45 -15.64 -11.52
N ILE A 39 9.28 -15.26 -12.04
CA ILE A 39 8.37 -14.31 -11.38
C ILE A 39 7.79 -14.93 -10.10
N GLU A 40 7.25 -16.15 -10.17
CA GLU A 40 6.66 -16.87 -9.02
C GLU A 40 7.69 -17.26 -7.95
N ARG A 41 8.99 -17.26 -8.28
CA ARG A 41 10.09 -17.46 -7.32
C ARG A 41 10.70 -16.16 -6.81
N ASN A 42 10.14 -15.01 -7.19
CA ASN A 42 10.69 -13.69 -6.86
C ASN A 42 12.17 -13.53 -7.30
N LEU A 43 12.52 -14.13 -8.44
CA LEU A 43 13.84 -14.01 -9.08
C LEU A 43 13.81 -13.05 -10.27
N ARG A 44 12.62 -12.60 -10.68
CA ARG A 44 12.44 -11.65 -11.77
C ARG A 44 11.24 -10.75 -11.54
N ASN A 45 11.45 -9.44 -11.68
CA ASN A 45 10.35 -8.47 -11.64
C ASN A 45 9.58 -8.48 -12.97
N PRO A 46 8.25 -8.66 -12.94
CA PRO A 46 7.44 -8.52 -14.14
C PRO A 46 7.33 -7.05 -14.56
N SER A 47 7.23 -6.81 -15.86
CA SER A 47 6.86 -5.47 -16.38
C SER A 47 5.40 -5.17 -16.08
N MET A 48 5.00 -3.89 -16.16
CA MET A 48 3.58 -3.50 -16.04
C MET A 48 2.70 -4.19 -17.08
N GLU A 49 3.19 -4.33 -18.32
CA GLU A 49 2.51 -5.10 -19.38
C GLU A 49 2.31 -6.57 -18.97
N THR A 50 3.34 -7.21 -18.40
CA THR A 50 3.24 -8.59 -17.92
C THR A 50 2.19 -8.70 -16.80
N LEU A 51 2.17 -7.74 -15.88
CA LEU A 51 1.19 -7.70 -14.78
C LEU A 51 -0.25 -7.50 -15.29
N MET A 52 -0.46 -6.63 -16.29
CA MET A 52 -1.77 -6.44 -16.91
C MET A 52 -2.24 -7.73 -17.59
N ASN A 53 -1.38 -8.39 -18.37
CA ASN A 53 -1.72 -9.64 -19.03
C ASN A 53 -2.02 -10.76 -18.02
N LEU A 54 -1.28 -10.82 -16.91
CA LEU A 54 -1.55 -11.77 -15.82
C LEU A 54 -2.89 -11.47 -15.12
N ALA A 55 -3.20 -10.19 -14.86
CA ALA A 55 -4.46 -9.79 -14.25
C ALA A 55 -5.66 -10.17 -15.13
N GLU A 56 -5.56 -9.91 -16.43
CA GLU A 56 -6.57 -10.29 -17.41
C GLU A 56 -6.71 -11.81 -17.53
N PHE A 57 -5.61 -12.53 -17.67
CA PHE A 57 -5.61 -14.00 -17.74
C PHE A 57 -6.21 -14.63 -16.48
N TYR A 58 -5.86 -14.12 -15.31
CA TYR A 58 -6.40 -14.60 -14.05
C TYR A 58 -7.77 -14.00 -13.70
N GLN A 59 -8.33 -13.08 -14.50
CA GLN A 59 -9.59 -12.40 -14.23
C GLN A 59 -9.66 -11.79 -12.82
N VAL A 60 -8.55 -11.20 -12.38
CA VAL A 60 -8.44 -10.49 -11.11
C VAL A 60 -8.16 -9.02 -11.38
N PRO A 61 -8.61 -8.10 -10.52
CA PRO A 61 -8.21 -6.70 -10.62
C PRO A 61 -6.68 -6.59 -10.63
N LEU A 62 -6.12 -5.68 -11.43
CA LEU A 62 -4.67 -5.44 -11.41
C LEU A 62 -4.20 -5.06 -10.00
N GLU A 63 -5.04 -4.37 -9.25
CA GLU A 63 -4.88 -4.04 -7.84
C GLU A 63 -4.70 -5.28 -6.97
N TYR A 64 -5.35 -6.41 -7.27
CA TYR A 64 -5.13 -7.66 -6.52
C TYR A 64 -3.71 -8.19 -6.70
N LEU A 65 -3.10 -8.03 -7.88
CA LEU A 65 -1.70 -8.41 -8.09
C LEU A 65 -0.73 -7.36 -7.52
N LEU A 66 -1.12 -6.09 -7.58
CA LEU A 66 -0.30 -4.95 -7.18
C LEU A 66 -0.43 -4.57 -5.71
N GLU A 67 -1.45 -5.06 -5.01
CA GLU A 67 -1.64 -4.83 -3.59
C GLU A 67 -0.39 -5.33 -2.89
N GLU A 68 0.53 -4.41 -2.60
CA GLU A 68 1.18 -4.42 -1.29
C GLU A 68 0.02 -4.65 -0.32
N GLY A 69 0.02 -5.80 0.33
CA GLY A 69 -1.12 -6.31 1.04
C GLY A 69 -1.64 -5.24 1.99
N THR A 70 -2.82 -5.48 2.55
CA THR A 70 -3.26 -4.78 3.75
C THR A 70 -2.15 -4.66 4.83
N GLU A 71 -1.10 -5.49 4.79
CA GLU A 71 0.20 -5.30 5.45
C GLU A 71 0.83 -3.90 5.33
N SER A 72 0.59 -3.14 4.26
CA SER A 72 1.18 -1.81 4.01
C SER A 72 0.57 -0.71 4.89
N VAL A 73 -0.69 -0.79 5.29
CA VAL A 73 -1.29 0.21 6.20
C VAL A 73 -0.92 -0.08 7.66
N PHE A 74 -0.99 -1.35 8.07
CA PHE A 74 -0.68 -1.76 9.43
C PHE A 74 0.80 -1.57 9.78
N THR A 75 1.70 -2.03 8.91
CA THR A 75 3.15 -1.85 9.10
C THR A 75 3.50 -0.37 9.09
N ASN A 76 2.82 0.44 8.26
CA ASN A 76 3.04 1.88 8.26
C ASN A 76 2.58 2.53 9.56
N ILE A 77 1.38 2.19 10.05
CA ILE A 77 0.86 2.73 11.32
C ILE A 77 1.77 2.37 12.50
N ALA A 78 2.24 1.13 12.60
CA ALA A 78 3.18 0.72 13.65
C ALA A 78 4.50 1.50 13.57
N ASN A 79 5.03 1.73 12.38
CA ASN A 79 6.25 2.52 12.18
C ASN A 79 6.05 4.01 12.51
N ILE A 80 4.91 4.58 12.12
CA ILE A 80 4.54 5.96 12.45
C ILE A 80 4.39 6.13 13.96
N LEU A 81 3.72 5.20 14.63
CA LEU A 81 3.62 5.17 16.09
C LEU A 81 4.99 5.13 16.74
N ARG A 82 5.84 4.17 16.33
CA ARG A 82 7.19 4.01 16.88
C ARG A 82 8.00 5.29 16.74
N LYS A 83 8.10 5.82 15.52
CA LYS A 83 8.82 7.07 15.23
C LYS A 83 8.23 8.26 15.99
N GLY A 84 6.91 8.40 16.01
CA GLY A 84 6.23 9.51 16.67
C GLY A 84 6.42 9.53 18.19
N ILE A 85 6.48 8.35 18.82
CA ILE A 85 6.79 8.17 20.24
C ILE A 85 8.27 8.50 20.52
N GLU A 86 9.19 7.97 19.70
CA GLU A 86 10.63 8.18 19.83
C GLU A 86 11.03 9.66 19.67
N GLU A 87 10.53 10.35 18.64
CA GLU A 87 10.85 11.77 18.40
C GLU A 87 10.37 12.70 19.53
N ARG A 88 9.41 12.24 20.33
CA ARG A 88 8.86 12.98 21.48
C ARG A 88 9.45 12.53 22.81
N ASN A 89 10.40 11.59 22.80
CA ASN A 89 10.97 10.96 23.99
C ASN A 89 9.91 10.43 24.97
N LEU A 90 8.82 9.87 24.43
CA LEU A 90 7.74 9.30 25.23
C LEU A 90 7.91 7.79 25.40
N THR A 91 7.37 7.25 26.48
CA THR A 91 7.09 5.82 26.60
C THR A 91 5.71 5.50 26.02
N VAL A 92 5.47 4.24 25.66
CA VAL A 92 4.12 3.79 25.20
C VAL A 92 3.05 4.06 26.27
N ILE A 93 3.40 3.97 27.55
CA ILE A 93 2.50 4.28 28.68
C ILE A 93 2.14 5.77 28.69
N GLN A 94 3.12 6.67 28.60
CA GLN A 94 2.87 8.11 28.54
C GLN A 94 2.04 8.47 27.30
N PHE A 95 2.38 7.88 26.15
CA PHE A 95 1.63 8.11 24.91
C PHE A 95 0.16 7.62 25.02
N SER A 96 -0.06 6.48 25.68
CA SER A 96 -1.41 5.98 26.00
C SER A 96 -2.19 6.98 26.86
N MET A 97 -1.58 7.49 27.94
CA MET A 97 -2.21 8.49 28.82
C MET A 97 -2.54 9.79 28.08
N GLU A 98 -1.66 10.23 27.19
CA GLU A 98 -1.84 11.48 26.45
C GLU A 98 -2.84 11.40 25.29
N THR A 99 -2.99 10.23 24.67
CA THR A 99 -3.95 10.01 23.56
C THR A 99 -5.32 9.53 24.04
N GLY A 100 -5.39 8.91 25.22
CA GLY A 100 -6.56 8.19 25.71
C GLY A 100 -6.77 6.83 25.03
N VAL A 101 -5.82 6.37 24.19
CA VAL A 101 -5.87 5.04 23.58
C VAL A 101 -5.35 4.00 24.58
N ASN A 102 -6.02 2.85 24.64
CA ASN A 102 -5.64 1.78 25.57
C ASN A 102 -4.19 1.32 25.34
N TYR A 103 -3.43 1.20 26.42
CA TYR A 103 -2.02 0.78 26.39
C TYR A 103 -1.82 -0.55 25.65
N PHE A 104 -2.65 -1.56 25.90
CA PHE A 104 -2.53 -2.87 25.27
C PHE A 104 -2.78 -2.78 23.76
N HIS A 105 -3.72 -1.95 23.32
CA HIS A 105 -3.98 -1.76 21.90
C HIS A 105 -2.76 -1.14 21.19
N LEU A 106 -2.11 -0.15 21.81
CA LEU A 106 -0.89 0.46 21.28
C LEU A 106 0.27 -0.55 21.25
N ALA A 107 0.46 -1.31 22.33
CA ALA A 107 1.54 -2.30 22.45
C ALA A 107 1.39 -3.44 21.42
N GLU A 108 0.19 -3.99 21.26
CA GLU A 108 -0.10 -5.03 20.28
C GLU A 108 -0.05 -4.49 18.84
N THR A 109 -0.43 -3.22 18.61
CA THR A 109 -0.27 -2.59 17.29
C THR A 109 1.19 -2.47 16.90
N LEU A 110 2.07 -2.07 17.83
CA LEU A 110 3.52 -1.97 17.59
C LEU A 110 4.16 -3.33 17.26
N GLN A 111 3.54 -4.42 17.71
CA GLN A 111 3.93 -5.80 17.40
C GLN A 111 3.24 -6.35 16.14
N GLY A 112 2.29 -5.62 15.55
CA GLY A 112 1.53 -6.03 14.37
C GLY A 112 0.33 -6.95 14.65
N ASN A 113 -0.03 -7.14 15.92
CA ASN A 113 -1.06 -8.09 16.35
C ASN A 113 -2.45 -7.45 16.55
N TYR A 114 -2.54 -6.11 16.49
CA TYR A 114 -3.80 -5.40 16.71
C TYR A 114 -4.07 -4.35 15.62
N LYS A 115 -5.36 -4.27 15.23
CA LYS A 115 -5.88 -3.23 14.33
C LYS A 115 -6.51 -2.12 15.13
N LEU A 116 -5.92 -0.93 15.07
CA LEU A 116 -6.55 0.26 15.64
C LEU A 116 -7.89 0.56 14.97
N THR A 117 -8.87 0.92 15.81
CA THR A 117 -10.16 1.43 15.34
C THR A 117 -9.98 2.83 14.72
N PRO A 118 -10.93 3.30 13.90
CA PRO A 118 -10.88 4.65 13.33
C PRO A 118 -10.77 5.76 14.39
N GLN A 119 -11.43 5.58 15.54
CA GLN A 119 -11.38 6.54 16.64
C GLN A 119 -10.00 6.59 17.28
N GLU A 120 -9.40 5.44 17.59
CA GLU A 120 -8.05 5.36 18.16
C GLU A 120 -7.01 5.92 17.20
N LEU A 121 -7.14 5.58 15.91
CA LEU A 121 -6.28 6.12 14.86
C LEU A 121 -6.38 7.65 14.84
N LYS A 122 -7.58 8.22 14.88
CA LYS A 122 -7.79 9.68 14.92
C LYS A 122 -7.13 10.32 16.15
N GLN A 123 -7.24 9.70 17.33
CA GLN A 123 -6.59 10.19 18.55
C GLN A 123 -5.07 10.21 18.42
N ILE A 124 -4.49 9.15 17.86
CA ILE A 124 -3.04 9.04 17.62
C ILE A 124 -2.58 10.08 16.61
N LEU A 125 -3.26 10.21 15.47
CA LEU A 125 -2.91 11.16 14.42
C LEU A 125 -2.94 12.60 14.92
N ASN A 126 -4.00 12.98 15.64
CA ASN A 126 -4.11 14.29 16.26
C ASN A 126 -2.94 14.56 17.21
N LYS A 127 -2.54 13.57 18.03
CA LYS A 127 -1.42 13.73 18.95
C LYS A 127 -0.07 13.87 18.24
N LEU A 128 0.07 13.20 17.10
CA LEU A 128 1.28 13.25 16.29
C LEU A 128 1.32 14.46 15.33
N ASN A 129 0.25 15.26 15.27
CA ASN A 129 0.06 16.31 14.27
C ASN A 129 0.17 15.76 12.84
N LEU A 130 -0.44 14.60 12.60
CA LEU A 130 -0.48 13.91 11.31
C LEU A 130 -1.93 13.82 10.81
N THR A 131 -2.07 13.59 9.52
CA THR A 131 -3.33 13.37 8.81
C THR A 131 -3.41 11.95 8.25
N LEU A 132 -4.60 11.57 7.77
CA LEU A 132 -4.77 10.29 7.07
C LEU A 132 -3.92 10.19 5.78
N ALA A 133 -3.62 11.32 5.15
CA ALA A 133 -2.75 11.37 3.98
C ALA A 133 -1.29 10.98 4.33
N ASP A 134 -0.81 11.40 5.51
CA ASP A 134 0.55 11.10 5.98
C ASP A 134 0.78 9.60 6.26
N ILE A 135 -0.31 8.88 6.55
CA ILE A 135 -0.26 7.44 6.86
C ILE A 135 -0.62 6.54 5.68
N HIS A 136 -1.11 7.11 4.58
CA HIS A 136 -1.53 6.35 3.42
C HIS A 136 -0.59 6.65 2.24
N PRO A 137 0.50 5.89 2.07
CA PRO A 137 1.50 6.16 1.02
C PRO A 137 0.90 6.10 -0.38
N LYS A 138 -0.26 5.44 -0.55
CA LYS A 138 -1.00 5.47 -1.81
C LYS A 138 -1.65 6.84 -2.09
N ILE A 139 -2.13 7.59 -1.09
CA ILE A 139 -2.75 8.92 -1.33
C ILE A 139 -1.72 9.86 -1.94
N GLU A 140 -0.54 9.96 -1.34
CA GLU A 140 0.55 10.80 -1.87
C GLU A 140 1.04 10.32 -3.25
N LYS A 141 0.99 9.01 -3.49
CA LYS A 141 1.26 8.44 -4.81
C LYS A 141 0.17 8.82 -5.83
N TYR A 142 -1.10 8.77 -5.45
CA TYR A 142 -2.24 9.16 -6.30
C TYR A 142 -2.26 10.66 -6.58
N LYS A 143 -1.99 11.51 -5.58
CA LYS A 143 -1.80 12.96 -5.76
C LYS A 143 -0.72 13.25 -6.80
N ARG A 144 0.43 12.56 -6.73
CA ARG A 144 1.48 12.67 -7.75
C ARG A 144 1.03 12.25 -9.15
N TYR A 145 0.18 11.23 -9.28
CA TYR A 145 -0.39 10.86 -10.58
C TYR A 145 -1.36 11.91 -11.10
N VAL A 146 -2.21 12.46 -10.23
CA VAL A 146 -3.14 13.54 -10.59
C VAL A 146 -2.38 14.76 -11.08
N ILE A 147 -1.35 15.20 -10.35
CA ILE A 147 -0.51 16.33 -10.78
C ILE A 147 0.11 16.07 -12.16
N LYS A 148 0.71 14.89 -12.38
CA LYS A 148 1.27 14.54 -13.68
C LYS A 148 0.23 14.55 -14.81
N TYR A 149 -0.98 14.09 -14.53
CA TYR A 149 -2.07 14.09 -15.51
C TYR A 149 -2.55 15.51 -15.84
N LEU A 150 -2.71 16.37 -14.83
CA LEU A 150 -3.09 17.77 -15.03
C LEU A 150 -2.02 18.56 -15.80
N GLN A 151 -0.73 18.30 -15.53
CA GLN A 151 0.38 18.85 -16.31
C GLN A 151 0.34 18.38 -17.77
N ALA A 152 0.00 17.11 -18.02
CA ALA A 152 -0.15 16.57 -19.38
C ALA A 152 -1.34 17.19 -20.14
N LEU A 153 -2.34 17.70 -19.43
CA LEU A 153 -3.45 18.49 -19.98
C LEU A 153 -3.10 19.96 -20.21
N LEU A 154 -1.84 20.37 -19.98
CA LEU A 154 -1.33 21.73 -20.14
C LEU A 154 -2.03 22.76 -19.25
N LEU A 155 -2.51 22.35 -18.07
CA LEU A 155 -2.94 23.31 -17.05
C LEU A 155 -1.72 24.05 -16.50
N ASP A 156 -1.89 25.34 -16.24
CA ASP A 156 -0.88 26.16 -15.57
C ASP A 156 -0.77 25.80 -14.08
N ASP A 157 0.38 26.11 -13.48
CA ASP A 157 0.70 25.73 -12.10
C ASP A 157 -0.33 26.24 -11.09
N ASN A 158 -0.89 27.43 -11.30
CA ASN A 158 -1.90 28.01 -10.40
C ASN A 158 -3.24 27.25 -10.50
N SER A 159 -3.66 26.84 -11.69
CA SER A 159 -4.84 25.97 -11.85
C SER A 159 -4.65 24.60 -11.21
N ILE A 160 -3.45 24.02 -11.31
CA ILE A 160 -3.11 22.74 -10.67
C ILE A 160 -3.15 22.89 -9.15
N GLU A 161 -2.58 23.96 -8.61
CA GLU A 161 -2.55 24.25 -7.17
C GLU A 161 -3.97 24.33 -6.59
N ILE A 162 -4.87 25.08 -7.23
CA ILE A 162 -6.28 25.18 -6.81
C ILE A 162 -6.98 23.81 -6.78
N ILE A 163 -6.77 22.98 -7.80
CA ILE A 163 -7.37 21.64 -7.87
C ILE A 163 -6.83 20.75 -6.75
N MET A 164 -5.53 20.83 -6.47
CA MET A 164 -4.91 20.05 -5.41
C MET A 164 -5.35 20.51 -4.02
N GLU A 165 -5.50 21.83 -3.78
CA GLU A 165 -6.06 22.35 -2.54
C GLU A 165 -7.49 21.85 -2.30
N TYR A 166 -8.32 21.82 -3.35
CA TYR A 166 -9.67 21.27 -3.26
C TYR A 166 -9.67 19.77 -2.91
N ILE A 167 -8.80 18.99 -3.54
CA ILE A 167 -8.65 17.55 -3.22
C ILE A 167 -8.22 17.37 -1.77
N ASP A 168 -7.28 18.19 -1.29
CA ASP A 168 -6.77 18.11 0.08
C ASP A 168 -7.82 18.48 1.12
N GLU A 169 -8.68 19.46 0.83
CA GLU A 169 -9.81 19.80 1.69
C GLU A 169 -10.81 18.63 1.81
N LYS A 170 -11.05 17.88 0.74
CA LYS A 170 -11.98 16.74 0.73
C LYS A 170 -11.43 15.48 1.38
N LEU A 171 -10.12 15.41 1.61
CA LEU A 171 -9.44 14.26 2.22
C LEU A 171 -9.12 14.46 3.72
N LYS A 172 -9.42 15.64 4.28
CA LYS A 172 -9.38 15.92 5.73
C LYS A 172 -10.56 15.28 6.46
#